data_AF-A0A6P0NJZ7-F1
#
_entry.id   AF-A0A6P0NJZ7-F1
#
_cell.length_a   1.000
_cell.length_b   1.000
_cell.length_c   1.000
_cell.angle_alpha   90.00
_cell.angle_beta   90.00
_cell.angle_gamma   90.00
#
_symmetry.space_group_name_H-M   'P 1'
#
loop_
_entity.id
_entity.type
_entity.pdbx_description
1 polymer ?
#
loop_
_entity_poly.entity_id
_entity_poly.type
_entity_poly.pdbx_seq_one_letter_code
_entity_poly.pdbx_strand_id
1 'polypeptide(L)'
;MSYTVNNKLVDINLDCESELGYFGNANSFTCEPGRFQNNKLNVVIWKNRITPGKRKIPKNLKLAILARGRIKLPIEKIKWILDQNQQLDWIKQLPQNFEEQFPKADVTIELFLRRTILTVNEVSRIFQGYLEHRHYQELTGCKYFAGYWYWAEGKEIFEQNLGISIKKLFDKANVKLPQYMQQKDKERFYLLIYVSFSKTIEKFFVKPKPIQPDIIIPPPPSIKDKFQPLIGLTSESYYNLRQEPSEKSYILGKMLGKSIPVKITDKALNNDGKTWYYITLQEQMPIKKDGKLLELPKGKKCWVIEDALIVRVANWNYFRNQLINFEAANRTLSLDERITKLRQMSHSRNLPFDDVIGTPKGDEYLDTRRFNKVGWQISKDYQAVQTPDGRWVDIFHLLVGLDVLRKPEKDTSYAGIDIGTNYSAATWAGDIGAAAADATLKSSKTWEERNSAATSTRRIEFYYNTRSPEWDLLGDIDAWGINSLRKSHKTIHLDTIDKLLTFYYKELRRVNLELLTVQRKKSIKLFLRHYNFKYDVRKNYKDYPALIKQEKPYLRIYHEIRKFGRIWIFKKKPFSKIKFPNRTYTSKMARLFLIWLEREAIKNG
;
A
#
# COMPACT_ATOMS: atom_id res chain seq x y z
N MET A 1 33.92 42.91 8.54
CA MET A 1 32.98 42.02 9.24
C MET A 1 32.96 40.70 8.52
N SER A 2 33.58 39.70 9.11
CA SER A 2 33.93 38.42 8.50
C SER A 2 33.02 37.34 9.07
N TYR A 3 32.31 36.61 8.21
CA TYR A 3 31.87 35.25 8.50
C TYR A 3 32.10 34.40 7.26
N THR A 4 33.12 33.55 7.36
CA THR A 4 33.47 32.51 6.39
C THR A 4 33.04 31.17 7.00
N VAL A 5 32.24 30.39 6.29
CA VAL A 5 32.02 28.97 6.60
C VAL A 5 32.65 28.15 5.49
N ASN A 6 33.79 27.55 5.81
CA ASN A 6 34.51 26.61 4.94
C ASN A 6 33.78 25.26 4.92
N ASN A 7 33.27 24.88 3.75
CA ASN A 7 32.99 23.48 3.42
C ASN A 7 34.31 22.80 3.01
N LYS A 8 34.92 22.04 3.92
CA LYS A 8 35.89 21.00 3.57
C LYS A 8 35.22 19.64 3.77
N LEU A 9 34.92 18.99 2.65
CA LEU A 9 34.83 17.53 2.58
C LEU A 9 36.20 16.98 2.99
N VAL A 10 36.23 16.21 4.08
CA VAL A 10 37.41 15.44 4.47
C VAL A 10 37.24 14.06 3.84
N ASP A 11 37.95 13.83 2.74
CA ASP A 11 38.28 12.49 2.26
C ASP A 11 39.07 11.77 3.35
N ILE A 12 38.51 10.66 3.84
CA ILE A 12 39.24 9.74 4.72
C ILE A 12 39.79 8.64 3.82
N ASN A 13 41.01 8.85 3.34
CA ASN A 13 41.81 7.80 2.73
C ASN A 13 42.14 6.75 3.82
N LEU A 14 41.68 5.52 3.62
CA LEU A 14 42.05 4.37 4.44
C LEU A 14 43.06 3.54 3.64
N ASP A 15 44.33 3.93 3.71
CA ASP A 15 45.43 3.06 3.28
C ASP A 15 45.52 1.88 4.26
N CYS A 16 45.14 0.71 3.76
CA CYS A 16 45.47 -0.58 4.38
C CYS A 16 46.48 -1.28 3.46
N GLU A 17 47.76 -0.99 3.65
CA GLU A 17 48.81 -1.89 3.18
C GLU A 17 48.83 -3.13 4.09
N SER A 18 48.60 -4.29 3.48
CA SER A 18 49.03 -5.56 4.04
C SER A 18 49.65 -6.38 2.92
N GLU A 19 50.95 -6.60 3.02
CA GLU A 19 51.68 -7.64 2.31
C GLU A 19 50.99 -9.00 2.54
N LEU A 20 50.43 -9.58 1.49
CA LEU A 20 50.03 -10.98 1.46
C LEU A 20 50.35 -11.57 0.09
N GLY A 21 51.34 -12.46 0.09
CA GLY A 21 51.64 -13.33 -1.04
C GLY A 21 50.41 -14.19 -1.40
N TYR A 22 50.02 -14.10 -2.66
CA TYR A 22 48.97 -14.90 -3.28
C TYR A 22 49.49 -16.33 -3.53
N PHE A 23 49.03 -17.30 -2.72
CA PHE A 23 48.99 -18.70 -3.13
C PHE A 23 47.52 -19.14 -3.16
N GLY A 24 46.99 -19.23 -4.38
CA GLY A 24 45.60 -19.56 -4.66
C GLY A 24 45.32 -21.05 -4.47
N ASN A 25 44.38 -21.35 -3.57
CA ASN A 25 43.56 -22.56 -3.67
C ASN A 25 42.13 -22.12 -3.97
N ALA A 26 41.68 -22.35 -5.21
CA ALA A 26 40.46 -21.82 -5.81
C ALA A 26 39.13 -22.31 -5.19
N ASN A 27 39.17 -23.06 -4.07
CA ASN A 27 37.98 -23.61 -3.41
C ASN A 27 37.64 -22.95 -2.07
N SER A 28 38.27 -21.82 -1.70
CA SER A 28 37.91 -21.14 -0.46
C SER A 28 36.67 -20.26 -0.66
N PHE A 29 35.49 -20.78 -0.30
CA PHE A 29 34.20 -20.07 -0.26
C PHE A 29 34.12 -18.99 0.83
N THR A 30 35.22 -18.28 1.09
CA THR A 30 35.28 -17.28 2.16
C THR A 30 34.98 -15.89 1.66
N CYS A 31 34.25 -15.20 2.51
CA CYS A 31 33.79 -13.84 2.43
C CYS A 31 34.91 -12.80 2.57
N GLU A 32 35.94 -13.12 3.36
CA GLU A 32 37.17 -12.32 3.50
C GLU A 32 38.39 -13.25 3.56
N PRO A 33 39.02 -13.58 2.41
CA PRO A 33 40.20 -14.45 2.36
C PRO A 33 41.30 -14.00 3.34
N GLY A 34 41.88 -14.95 4.10
CA GLY A 34 42.96 -14.69 5.05
C GLY A 34 42.54 -14.16 6.44
N ARG A 35 41.27 -13.75 6.64
CA ARG A 35 40.83 -13.18 7.93
C ARG A 35 40.14 -14.19 8.86
N PHE A 36 39.55 -15.25 8.30
CA PHE A 36 38.85 -16.29 9.04
C PHE A 36 39.73 -17.52 9.26
N GLN A 37 39.86 -17.97 10.52
CA GLN A 37 40.57 -19.20 10.88
C GLN A 37 39.58 -20.33 11.16
N ASN A 38 39.95 -21.56 10.79
CA ASN A 38 39.15 -22.75 11.07
C ASN A 38 39.12 -23.04 12.57
N ASN A 39 37.92 -23.11 13.16
CA ASN A 39 37.69 -23.51 14.55
C ASN A 39 38.49 -22.72 15.61
N LYS A 40 39.04 -21.56 15.23
CA LYS A 40 39.84 -20.70 16.10
C LYS A 40 39.37 -19.26 15.95
N LEU A 41 38.94 -18.65 17.05
CA LEU A 41 38.45 -17.28 17.05
C LEU A 41 39.63 -16.30 16.85
N ASN A 42 39.71 -15.72 15.66
CA ASN A 42 40.63 -14.65 15.34
C ASN A 42 40.04 -13.32 15.85
N VAL A 43 40.54 -12.84 16.98
CA VAL A 43 40.03 -11.61 17.62
C VAL A 43 40.91 -10.44 17.24
N VAL A 44 40.32 -9.49 16.52
CA VAL A 44 40.93 -8.20 16.21
C VAL A 44 40.32 -7.15 17.14
N ILE A 45 41.22 -6.38 17.76
CA ILE A 45 40.86 -5.13 18.42
C ILE A 45 41.08 -4.05 17.37
N TRP A 46 40.16 -3.11 17.24
CA TRP A 46 40.39 -1.91 16.43
C TRP A 46 41.54 -1.09 17.05
N LYS A 47 42.77 -1.25 16.53
CA LYS A 47 43.98 -0.54 16.97
C LYS A 47 44.32 0.61 16.01
N ASN A 48 44.02 1.83 16.45
CA ASN A 48 44.75 3.07 16.13
C ASN A 48 44.23 4.25 16.99
N ARG A 49 44.14 4.05 18.32
CA ARG A 49 44.00 5.12 19.35
C ARG A 49 44.63 4.67 20.69
N ILE A 50 45.97 4.71 20.73
CA ILE A 50 47.00 4.81 21.80
C ILE A 50 46.78 4.31 23.27
N THR A 51 45.64 3.82 23.74
CA THR A 51 45.58 3.11 25.05
C THR A 51 44.35 2.20 25.22
N PRO A 52 44.52 0.93 25.63
CA PRO A 52 43.39 0.07 26.01
C PRO A 52 42.56 0.71 27.13
N GLY A 53 41.25 0.85 26.95
CA GLY A 53 40.34 1.36 27.99
C GLY A 53 40.06 2.87 28.00
N LYS A 54 40.71 3.68 27.14
CA LYS A 54 40.46 5.14 27.04
C LYS A 54 40.05 5.59 25.63
N ARG A 55 38.93 5.05 25.10
CA ARG A 55 38.29 5.67 23.92
C ARG A 55 37.33 6.76 24.39
N LYS A 56 37.56 8.02 23.99
CA LYS A 56 36.45 8.99 23.84
C LYS A 56 35.63 8.51 22.64
N ILE A 57 34.69 7.61 22.89
CA ILE A 57 33.68 7.24 21.91
C ILE A 57 32.90 8.53 21.58
N PRO A 58 32.65 8.88 20.31
CA PRO A 58 31.84 10.04 19.96
C PRO A 58 30.51 10.02 20.72
N LYS A 59 30.19 11.10 21.46
CA LYS A 59 29.02 11.15 22.37
C LYS A 59 27.70 10.79 21.69
N ASN A 60 27.63 10.98 20.37
CA ASN A 60 26.46 10.72 19.53
C ASN A 60 26.24 9.25 19.15
N LEU A 61 27.22 8.35 19.31
CA LEU A 61 27.02 6.94 18.98
C LEU A 61 26.29 6.20 20.11
N LYS A 62 25.10 5.66 19.80
CA LYS A 62 24.26 4.88 20.73
C LYS A 62 24.92 3.55 21.14
N LEU A 63 25.63 2.90 20.22
CA LEU A 63 26.40 1.66 20.43
C LEU A 63 27.85 1.81 19.91
N ALA A 64 28.79 1.10 20.53
CA ALA A 64 30.19 1.10 20.08
C ALA A 64 30.82 -0.31 20.12
N ILE A 65 31.47 -0.72 19.04
CA ILE A 65 32.19 -1.98 18.95
C ILE A 65 33.46 -1.92 19.83
N LEU A 66 33.65 -2.92 20.68
CA LEU A 66 34.82 -3.08 21.54
C LEU A 66 35.82 -4.08 20.96
N ALA A 67 35.34 -5.22 20.49
CA ALA A 67 36.14 -6.27 19.89
C ALA A 67 35.33 -7.05 18.84
N ARG A 68 36.05 -7.63 17.87
CA ARG A 68 35.49 -8.49 16.82
C ARG A 68 36.27 -9.80 16.75
N GLY A 69 35.56 -10.91 16.84
CA GLY A 69 36.06 -12.24 16.57
C GLY A 69 35.56 -12.75 15.22
N ARG A 70 36.43 -13.36 14.43
CA ARG A 70 36.10 -14.01 13.15
C ARG A 70 36.50 -15.47 13.21
N ILE A 71 35.64 -16.36 12.75
CA ILE A 71 35.87 -17.81 12.77
C ILE A 71 35.10 -18.50 11.65
N LYS A 72 35.66 -19.58 11.11
CA LYS A 72 34.91 -20.53 10.28
C LYS A 72 34.34 -21.63 11.15
N LEU A 73 33.02 -21.79 11.13
CA LEU A 73 32.31 -22.83 11.87
C LEU A 73 31.53 -23.75 10.93
N PRO A 74 31.36 -25.02 11.31
CA PRO A 74 30.44 -25.91 10.62
C PRO A 74 28.99 -25.38 10.59
N ILE A 75 28.24 -25.67 9.53
CA ILE A 75 26.86 -25.16 9.37
C ILE A 75 25.94 -25.63 10.50
N GLU A 76 26.11 -26.85 10.99
CA GLU A 76 25.32 -27.38 12.10
C GLU A 76 25.44 -26.52 13.36
N LYS A 77 26.59 -25.85 13.57
CA LYS A 77 26.82 -24.94 14.70
C LYS A 77 26.16 -23.57 14.53
N ILE A 78 25.75 -23.21 13.31
CA ILE A 78 25.09 -21.94 13.01
C ILE A 78 23.64 -22.09 12.54
N LYS A 79 23.12 -23.32 12.43
CA LYS A 79 21.75 -23.60 11.98
C LYS A 79 20.71 -22.81 12.77
N TRP A 80 20.92 -22.70 14.08
CA TRP A 80 20.06 -21.88 14.96
C TRP A 80 19.99 -20.40 14.53
N ILE A 81 21.06 -19.80 14.00
CA ILE A 81 21.03 -18.42 13.50
C ILE A 81 20.14 -18.33 12.26
N LEU A 82 20.27 -19.31 11.36
CA LEU A 82 19.46 -19.37 10.14
C LEU A 82 17.99 -19.62 10.48
N ASP A 83 17.70 -20.49 11.46
CA ASP A 83 16.35 -20.78 11.93
C ASP A 83 15.66 -19.56 12.55
N GLN A 84 16.39 -18.78 13.36
CA GLN A 84 15.91 -17.50 13.91
C GLN A 84 15.76 -16.41 12.82
N ASN A 85 16.26 -16.68 11.61
CA ASN A 85 16.22 -15.76 10.48
C ASN A 85 15.46 -16.31 9.25
N GLN A 86 14.58 -17.30 9.42
CA GLN A 86 13.78 -17.88 8.33
C GLN A 86 12.92 -16.85 7.58
N GLN A 87 12.69 -15.66 8.15
CA GLN A 87 12.07 -14.54 7.45
C GLN A 87 12.88 -14.01 6.25
N LEU A 88 14.20 -14.24 6.19
CA LEU A 88 15.06 -13.76 5.12
C LEU A 88 14.88 -14.60 3.85
N ASP A 89 14.60 -13.94 2.73
CA ASP A 89 14.21 -14.62 1.49
C ASP A 89 15.28 -15.56 0.93
N TRP A 90 16.55 -15.25 1.16
CA TRP A 90 17.65 -16.09 0.71
C TRP A 90 17.80 -17.37 1.56
N ILE A 91 17.38 -17.35 2.83
CA ILE A 91 17.39 -18.53 3.70
C ILE A 91 16.31 -19.51 3.25
N LYS A 92 15.12 -19.02 2.90
CA LYS A 92 14.02 -19.85 2.38
C LYS A 92 14.37 -20.57 1.07
N GLN A 93 15.35 -20.05 0.36
CA GLN A 93 15.84 -20.63 -0.88
C GLN A 93 16.90 -21.71 -0.64
N LEU A 94 17.42 -21.88 0.58
CA LEU A 94 18.39 -22.93 0.85
C LEU A 94 17.73 -24.32 0.76
N PRO A 95 18.37 -25.30 0.10
CA PRO A 95 17.87 -26.66 0.04
C PRO A 95 17.94 -27.32 1.42
N GLN A 96 17.10 -28.32 1.69
CA GLN A 96 17.08 -29.00 2.99
C GLN A 96 18.43 -29.62 3.40
N ASN A 97 19.29 -29.94 2.42
CA ASN A 97 20.60 -30.53 2.61
C ASN A 97 21.76 -29.56 2.26
N PHE A 98 21.55 -28.24 2.37
CA PHE A 98 22.60 -27.27 2.03
C PHE A 98 23.85 -27.40 2.92
N GLU A 99 23.72 -27.94 4.13
CA GLU A 99 24.85 -28.27 5.01
C GLU A 99 25.85 -29.26 4.39
N GLU A 100 25.41 -30.16 3.52
CA GLU A 100 26.30 -31.11 2.81
C GLU A 100 27.16 -30.40 1.75
N GLN A 101 26.62 -29.32 1.19
CA GLN A 101 27.20 -28.58 0.06
C GLN A 101 28.06 -27.41 0.52
N PHE A 102 27.74 -26.85 1.69
CA PHE A 102 28.55 -25.87 2.41
C PHE A 102 28.87 -26.40 3.80
N PRO A 103 29.97 -27.14 4.00
CA PRO A 103 30.26 -27.71 5.31
C PRO A 103 30.61 -26.65 6.36
N LYS A 104 30.96 -25.42 5.97
CA LYS A 104 31.36 -24.33 6.88
C LYS A 104 30.88 -22.96 6.40
N ALA A 105 30.63 -22.05 7.33
CA ALA A 105 30.33 -20.64 7.08
C ALA A 105 31.29 -19.71 7.82
N ASP A 106 31.44 -18.50 7.29
CA ASP A 106 32.17 -17.41 7.93
C ASP A 106 31.27 -16.77 8.99
N VAL A 107 31.72 -16.80 10.24
CA VAL A 107 30.98 -16.31 11.41
C VAL A 107 31.75 -15.17 12.06
N THR A 108 31.06 -14.06 12.30
CA THR A 108 31.62 -12.92 13.01
C THR A 108 30.86 -12.68 14.31
N ILE A 109 31.60 -12.43 15.38
CA ILE A 109 31.10 -12.17 16.74
C ILE A 109 31.63 -10.82 17.19
N GLU A 110 30.75 -9.90 17.54
CA GLU A 110 31.11 -8.55 17.94
C GLU A 110 30.54 -8.20 19.30
N LEU A 111 31.39 -7.63 20.15
CA LEU A 111 31.01 -7.14 21.47
C LEU A 111 30.80 -5.63 21.39
N PHE A 112 29.62 -5.16 21.76
CA PHE A 112 29.21 -3.76 21.76
C PHE A 112 28.99 -3.23 23.17
N LEU A 113 29.25 -1.92 23.34
CA LEU A 113 28.90 -1.14 24.53
C LEU A 113 27.74 -0.18 24.23
N ARG A 114 26.69 -0.23 25.05
CA ARG A 114 25.54 0.69 25.10
C ARG A 114 25.89 1.98 25.84
N ARG A 115 25.59 3.13 25.24
CA ARG A 115 25.87 4.45 25.84
C ARG A 115 24.65 5.19 26.36
N THR A 116 23.47 4.89 25.82
CA THR A 116 22.19 5.44 26.24
C THR A 116 21.20 4.31 26.49
N ILE A 117 20.14 4.55 27.24
CA ILE A 117 19.05 3.58 27.36
C ILE A 117 18.46 3.38 25.96
N LEU A 118 18.34 2.12 25.53
CA LEU A 118 17.76 1.73 24.26
C LEU A 118 16.70 0.67 24.52
N THR A 119 15.57 0.80 23.85
CA THR A 119 14.57 -0.27 23.80
C THR A 119 15.08 -1.45 22.97
N VAL A 120 14.57 -2.65 23.22
CA VAL A 120 14.90 -3.86 22.42
C VAL A 120 14.70 -3.62 20.92
N ASN A 121 13.61 -2.93 20.54
CA ASN A 121 13.31 -2.58 19.15
C ASN A 121 14.33 -1.61 18.54
N GLU A 122 14.85 -0.64 19.30
CA GLU A 122 15.91 0.25 18.83
C GLU A 122 17.22 -0.50 18.62
N VAL A 123 17.59 -1.41 19.52
CA VAL A 123 18.81 -2.24 19.39
C VAL A 123 18.72 -3.10 18.13
N SER A 124 17.59 -3.80 17.91
CA SER A 124 17.35 -4.57 16.69
C SER A 124 17.47 -3.72 15.43
N ARG A 125 16.89 -2.51 15.41
CA ARG A 125 16.97 -1.60 14.26
C ARG A 125 18.40 -1.11 14.00
N ILE A 126 19.15 -0.77 15.06
CA ILE A 126 20.53 -0.33 14.94
C ILE A 126 21.41 -1.45 14.40
N PHE A 127 21.28 -2.68 14.91
CA PHE A 127 22.06 -3.81 14.43
C PHE A 127 21.70 -4.22 13.01
N GLN A 128 20.42 -4.20 12.64
CA GLN A 128 20.00 -4.44 11.26
C GLN A 128 20.64 -3.42 10.30
N GLY A 129 20.50 -2.12 10.58
CA GLY A 129 21.11 -1.07 9.75
C GLY A 129 22.63 -1.11 9.73
N TYR A 130 23.27 -1.50 10.84
CA TYR A 130 24.71 -1.72 10.91
C TYR A 130 25.15 -2.89 10.02
N LEU A 131 24.47 -4.04 10.07
CA LEU A 131 24.80 -5.20 9.24
C LEU A 131 24.61 -4.89 7.75
N GLU A 132 23.52 -4.21 7.38
CA GLU A 132 23.28 -3.75 6.00
C GLU A 132 24.40 -2.83 5.52
N HIS A 133 24.71 -1.79 6.28
CA HIS A 133 25.78 -0.85 5.94
C HIS A 133 27.14 -1.55 5.83
N ARG A 134 27.45 -2.45 6.76
CA ARG A 134 28.69 -3.21 6.78
C ARG A 134 28.84 -4.11 5.56
N HIS A 135 27.81 -4.87 5.19
CA HIS A 135 27.88 -5.75 4.03
C HIS A 135 27.88 -4.96 2.72
N TYR A 136 27.30 -3.77 2.72
CA TYR A 136 27.35 -2.87 1.59
C TYR A 136 28.73 -2.19 1.41
N GLN A 137 29.40 -1.77 2.49
CA GLN A 137 30.64 -0.99 2.44
C GLN A 137 31.91 -1.82 2.60
N GLU A 138 31.94 -2.75 3.58
CA GLU A 138 33.15 -3.47 3.97
C GLU A 138 33.19 -4.91 3.47
N LEU A 139 32.03 -5.57 3.34
CA LEU A 139 31.92 -6.99 2.97
C LEU A 139 31.17 -7.16 1.64
N THR A 140 31.55 -6.42 0.61
CA THR A 140 30.85 -6.38 -0.70
C THR A 140 30.76 -7.74 -1.41
N GLY A 141 31.67 -8.67 -1.10
CA GLY A 141 31.62 -10.07 -1.56
C GLY A 141 30.57 -10.94 -0.86
N CYS A 142 30.02 -10.47 0.27
CA CYS A 142 29.13 -11.19 1.17
C CYS A 142 27.71 -10.65 1.06
N LYS A 143 27.06 -10.98 -0.05
CA LYS A 143 25.70 -10.52 -0.32
C LYS A 143 24.68 -11.06 0.70
N TYR A 144 24.93 -12.23 1.26
CA TYR A 144 23.99 -12.95 2.10
C TYR A 144 24.49 -13.02 3.53
N PHE A 145 23.68 -12.55 4.46
CA PHE A 145 24.00 -12.59 5.87
C PHE A 145 22.74 -12.73 6.72
N ALA A 146 22.92 -13.28 7.91
CA ALA A 146 21.91 -13.38 8.95
C ALA A 146 22.54 -13.14 10.30
N GLY A 147 21.87 -12.38 11.16
CA GLY A 147 22.39 -11.95 12.44
C GLY A 147 21.46 -12.29 13.59
N TYR A 148 22.05 -12.48 14.76
CA TYR A 148 21.33 -12.58 16.02
C TYR A 148 22.11 -11.79 17.07
N TRP A 149 21.40 -11.09 17.94
CA TRP A 149 22.02 -10.34 19.03
C TRP A 149 21.38 -10.69 20.36
N TYR A 150 22.18 -10.62 21.41
CA TYR A 150 21.72 -10.83 22.77
C TYR A 150 22.54 -9.99 23.75
N TRP A 151 22.12 -9.95 25.02
CA TRP A 151 22.94 -9.36 26.07
C TRP A 151 24.19 -10.19 26.31
N ALA A 152 25.30 -9.53 26.63
CA ALA A 152 26.58 -10.19 26.83
C ALA A 152 26.62 -11.13 28.04
N GLU A 153 25.66 -10.99 28.97
CA GLU A 153 25.45 -11.92 30.09
C GLU A 153 24.97 -13.29 29.64
N GLY A 154 24.37 -13.41 28.45
CA GLY A 154 23.98 -14.69 27.87
C GLY A 154 25.06 -15.29 26.97
N LYS A 155 26.35 -14.96 27.19
CA LYS A 155 27.45 -15.46 26.35
C LYS A 155 27.51 -16.99 26.32
N GLU A 156 27.14 -17.65 27.41
CA GLU A 156 27.15 -19.11 27.55
C GLU A 156 26.19 -19.77 26.55
N ILE A 157 25.06 -19.12 26.24
CA ILE A 157 24.11 -19.58 25.20
C ILE A 157 24.82 -19.63 23.84
N PHE A 158 25.65 -18.62 23.55
CA PHE A 158 26.41 -18.58 22.31
C PHE A 158 27.58 -19.57 22.31
N GLU A 159 28.31 -19.70 23.42
CA GLU A 159 29.40 -20.69 23.52
C GLU A 159 28.87 -22.12 23.37
N GLN A 160 27.71 -22.43 23.96
CA GLN A 160 27.03 -23.71 23.85
C GLN A 160 26.58 -23.99 22.41
N ASN A 161 25.90 -23.04 21.77
CA ASN A 161 25.39 -23.23 20.41
C ASN A 161 26.52 -23.30 19.37
N LEU A 162 27.55 -22.45 19.50
CA LEU A 162 28.67 -22.40 18.55
C LEU A 162 29.73 -23.50 18.80
N GLY A 163 29.78 -24.06 20.02
CA GLY A 163 30.79 -25.04 20.41
C GLY A 163 32.21 -24.45 20.54
N ILE A 164 32.33 -23.16 20.82
CA ILE A 164 33.61 -22.46 20.98
C ILE A 164 33.56 -21.54 22.19
N SER A 165 34.70 -21.29 22.83
CA SER A 165 34.77 -20.21 23.81
C SER A 165 34.97 -18.85 23.13
N ILE A 166 34.20 -17.86 23.56
CA ILE A 166 34.35 -16.46 23.18
C ILE A 166 35.07 -15.64 24.27
N LYS A 167 35.62 -16.28 25.30
CA LYS A 167 36.39 -15.63 26.38
C LYS A 167 37.46 -14.66 25.85
N LYS A 168 38.18 -15.05 24.79
CA LYS A 168 39.21 -14.21 24.16
C LYS A 168 38.66 -12.88 23.64
N LEU A 169 37.40 -12.83 23.20
CA LEU A 169 36.72 -11.61 22.75
C LEU A 169 36.58 -10.61 23.91
N PHE A 170 36.14 -11.12 25.06
CA PHE A 170 35.97 -10.34 26.30
C PHE A 170 37.31 -9.91 26.90
N ASP A 171 38.27 -10.82 27.00
CA ASP A 171 39.62 -10.53 27.51
C ASP A 171 40.29 -9.40 26.69
N LYS A 172 40.19 -9.48 25.36
CA LYS A 172 40.74 -8.46 24.45
C LYS A 172 40.02 -7.12 24.53
N ALA A 173 38.73 -7.12 24.85
CA ALA A 173 37.95 -5.91 25.12
C ALA A 173 38.13 -5.35 26.54
N ASN A 174 38.87 -6.05 27.42
CA ASN A 174 38.94 -5.79 28.85
C ASN A 174 37.55 -5.69 29.52
N VAL A 175 36.62 -6.55 29.09
CA VAL A 175 35.27 -6.63 29.66
C VAL A 175 35.22 -7.82 30.60
N LYS A 176 35.09 -7.54 31.90
CA LYS A 176 34.81 -8.55 32.92
C LYS A 176 33.33 -8.46 33.28
N LEU A 177 32.62 -9.59 33.21
CA LEU A 177 31.23 -9.73 33.65
C LEU A 177 31.20 -10.52 34.97
N PRO A 178 31.62 -9.94 36.10
CA PRO A 178 31.59 -10.65 37.37
C PRO A 178 30.16 -10.98 37.77
N GLN A 179 30.00 -12.10 38.49
CA GLN A 179 28.70 -12.60 38.95
C GLN A 179 27.94 -11.54 39.77
N TYR A 180 28.66 -10.73 40.55
CA TYR A 180 28.17 -9.64 41.41
C TYR A 180 27.91 -8.29 40.70
N MET A 181 28.10 -8.18 39.39
CA MET A 181 27.76 -6.95 38.66
C MET A 181 26.24 -6.70 38.71
N GLN A 182 25.81 -5.47 39.02
CA GLN A 182 24.37 -5.14 39.00
C GLN A 182 23.79 -5.38 37.61
N GLN A 183 22.54 -5.87 37.53
CA GLN A 183 21.88 -6.21 36.26
C GLN A 183 21.94 -5.06 35.24
N LYS A 184 21.75 -3.82 35.72
CA LYS A 184 21.84 -2.59 34.91
C LYS A 184 23.18 -2.41 34.19
N ASP A 185 24.28 -2.88 34.79
CA ASP A 185 25.63 -2.77 34.24
C ASP A 185 25.93 -3.91 33.26
N LYS A 186 25.36 -5.11 33.49
CA LYS A 186 25.42 -6.24 32.55
C LYS A 186 24.70 -5.93 31.24
N GLU A 187 23.54 -5.27 31.32
CA GLU A 187 22.76 -4.84 30.15
C GLU A 187 23.43 -3.77 29.29
N ARG A 188 24.59 -3.25 29.69
CA ARG A 188 25.36 -2.29 28.90
C ARG A 188 26.13 -2.95 27.77
N PHE A 189 26.24 -4.27 27.77
CA PHE A 189 27.02 -4.99 26.77
C PHE A 189 26.11 -5.87 25.92
N TYR A 190 26.27 -5.77 24.61
CA TYR A 190 25.56 -6.59 23.64
C TYR A 190 26.55 -7.43 22.85
N LEU A 191 26.16 -8.65 22.54
CA LEU A 191 26.85 -9.53 21.61
C LEU A 191 26.03 -9.63 20.34
N LEU A 192 26.65 -9.32 19.21
CA LEU A 192 26.08 -9.51 17.88
C LEU A 192 26.86 -10.63 17.18
N ILE A 193 26.16 -11.68 16.78
CA ILE A 193 26.71 -12.77 15.98
C ILE A 193 26.04 -12.74 14.63
N TYR A 194 26.82 -12.83 13.56
CA TYR A 194 26.26 -12.97 12.23
C TYR A 194 27.08 -13.92 11.39
N VAL A 195 26.38 -14.56 10.48
CA VAL A 195 26.92 -15.49 9.50
C VAL A 195 26.89 -14.78 8.15
N SER A 196 27.93 -14.99 7.35
CA SER A 196 28.08 -14.35 6.05
C SER A 196 28.40 -15.40 4.99
N PHE A 197 27.73 -15.29 3.85
CA PHE A 197 27.89 -16.17 2.71
C PHE A 197 28.21 -15.34 1.46
N SER A 198 29.15 -15.84 0.67
CA SER A 198 29.46 -15.23 -0.62
C SER A 198 28.32 -15.46 -1.62
N LYS A 199 28.33 -14.74 -2.75
CA LYS A 199 27.36 -14.94 -3.84
C LYS A 199 27.33 -16.37 -4.39
N THR A 200 28.35 -17.19 -4.14
CA THR A 200 28.36 -18.59 -4.60
C THR A 200 27.22 -19.43 -4.02
N ILE A 201 26.65 -19.04 -2.88
CA ILE A 201 25.50 -19.73 -2.29
C ILE A 201 24.25 -19.71 -3.19
N GLU A 202 24.15 -18.72 -4.09
CA GLU A 202 23.05 -18.61 -5.06
C GLU A 202 22.95 -19.84 -5.98
N LYS A 203 24.07 -20.52 -6.24
CA LYS A 203 24.11 -21.73 -7.08
C LYS A 203 23.27 -22.88 -6.50
N PHE A 204 23.02 -22.83 -5.20
CA PHE A 204 22.35 -23.87 -4.46
C PHE A 204 20.92 -23.51 -4.10
N PHE A 205 20.51 -22.27 -4.37
CA PHE A 205 19.13 -21.87 -4.14
C PHE A 205 18.19 -22.78 -4.91
N VAL A 206 17.20 -23.31 -4.19
CA VAL A 206 16.06 -24.00 -4.77
C VAL A 206 15.43 -23.00 -5.72
N LYS A 207 15.69 -23.18 -7.01
CA LYS A 207 15.02 -22.42 -8.06
C LYS A 207 13.53 -22.61 -7.78
N PRO A 208 12.74 -21.53 -7.65
CA PRO A 208 11.32 -21.65 -7.49
C PRO A 208 10.84 -22.64 -8.55
N LYS A 209 10.15 -23.71 -8.15
CA LYS A 209 9.46 -24.56 -9.13
C LYS A 209 8.77 -23.59 -10.07
N PRO A 210 9.06 -23.61 -11.38
CA PRO A 210 8.41 -22.69 -12.30
C PRO A 210 6.92 -22.83 -12.02
N ILE A 211 6.33 -21.75 -11.50
CA ILE A 211 4.88 -21.67 -11.35
C ILE A 211 4.40 -21.97 -12.75
N GLN A 212 3.74 -23.12 -12.95
CA GLN A 212 3.25 -23.51 -14.26
C GLN A 212 2.53 -22.30 -14.86
N PRO A 213 3.05 -21.74 -15.96
CA PRO A 213 2.65 -20.43 -16.43
C PRO A 213 1.38 -20.57 -17.27
N ASP A 214 0.25 -20.87 -16.63
CA ASP A 214 -1.06 -20.65 -17.26
C ASP A 214 -1.55 -19.21 -17.04
N ILE A 215 -0.72 -18.34 -16.45
CA ILE A 215 -0.87 -16.90 -16.65
C ILE A 215 0.06 -16.53 -17.80
N ILE A 216 -0.46 -16.65 -19.02
CA ILE A 216 0.04 -15.89 -20.15
C ILE A 216 0.03 -14.43 -19.69
N ILE A 217 1.19 -13.90 -19.33
CA ILE A 217 1.37 -12.45 -19.27
C ILE A 217 1.31 -12.05 -20.76
N PRO A 218 0.24 -11.41 -21.23
CA PRO A 218 0.19 -11.00 -22.62
C PRO A 218 1.43 -10.14 -22.90
N PRO A 219 2.08 -10.30 -24.07
CA PRO A 219 3.17 -9.42 -24.44
C PRO A 219 2.72 -7.96 -24.25
N PRO A 220 3.62 -7.04 -23.86
CA PRO A 220 3.28 -5.63 -23.75
C PRO A 220 2.57 -5.20 -25.04
N PRO A 221 1.40 -4.55 -24.95
CA PRO A 221 0.59 -4.23 -26.12
C PRO A 221 1.45 -3.49 -27.14
N SER A 222 1.31 -3.88 -28.41
CA SER A 222 2.08 -3.27 -29.49
C SER A 222 1.80 -1.76 -29.52
N ILE A 223 2.76 -0.96 -29.98
CA ILE A 223 2.62 0.50 -30.12
C ILE A 223 1.43 0.90 -31.04
N LYS A 224 0.81 -0.05 -31.75
CA LYS A 224 -0.41 0.14 -32.56
C LYS A 224 -1.72 0.12 -31.74
N ASP A 225 -1.69 -0.25 -30.46
CA ASP A 225 -2.85 -0.29 -29.55
C ASP A 225 -2.93 0.92 -28.60
N LYS A 226 -2.68 2.14 -29.10
CA LYS A 226 -2.50 3.35 -28.26
C LYS A 226 -3.69 3.67 -27.33
N PHE A 227 -4.90 3.27 -27.72
CA PHE A 227 -6.09 3.39 -26.88
C PHE A 227 -6.87 2.07 -26.86
N GLN A 228 -6.58 1.23 -25.87
CA GLN A 228 -7.48 0.13 -25.51
C GLN A 228 -8.84 0.75 -25.12
N PRO A 229 -9.96 0.37 -25.74
CA PRO A 229 -11.22 1.04 -25.48
C PRO A 229 -11.64 0.93 -24.01
N LEU A 230 -12.07 2.06 -23.42
CA LEU A 230 -12.67 2.07 -22.09
C LEU A 230 -14.17 1.82 -22.21
N ILE A 231 -14.75 1.25 -21.16
CA ILE A 231 -16.20 1.19 -20.99
C ILE A 231 -16.62 2.43 -20.18
N GLY A 232 -17.78 3.01 -20.46
CA GLY A 232 -18.29 4.11 -19.65
C GLY A 232 -19.81 4.16 -19.59
N LEU A 233 -20.31 5.03 -18.73
CA LEU A 233 -21.73 5.38 -18.63
C LEU A 233 -21.89 6.89 -18.78
N THR A 234 -22.85 7.32 -19.60
CA THR A 234 -23.24 8.74 -19.62
C THR A 234 -23.96 9.15 -18.35
N SER A 235 -23.88 10.43 -18.00
CA SER A 235 -24.64 11.00 -16.90
C SER A 235 -26.09 11.24 -17.27
N GLU A 236 -26.95 11.24 -16.26
CA GLU A 236 -28.34 11.71 -16.37
C GLU A 236 -28.41 13.24 -16.54
N SER A 237 -27.26 13.91 -16.56
CA SER A 237 -27.18 15.36 -16.80
C SER A 237 -27.34 15.68 -18.28
N TYR A 238 -27.76 16.91 -18.55
CA TYR A 238 -28.14 17.34 -19.89
C TYR A 238 -26.96 17.95 -20.65
N TYR A 239 -25.88 17.19 -20.83
CA TYR A 239 -24.76 17.66 -21.63
C TYR A 239 -25.05 17.54 -23.13
N ASN A 240 -24.41 18.41 -23.92
CA ASN A 240 -24.50 18.38 -25.37
C ASN A 240 -23.55 17.30 -25.92
N LEU A 241 -24.09 16.46 -26.80
CA LEU A 241 -23.33 15.58 -27.67
C LEU A 241 -22.87 16.38 -28.90
N ARG A 242 -21.61 16.26 -29.29
CA ARG A 242 -21.02 17.11 -30.33
C ARG A 242 -20.29 16.32 -31.41
N GLN A 243 -20.12 16.96 -32.56
CA GLN A 243 -19.38 16.39 -33.68
C GLN A 243 -17.86 16.47 -33.50
N GLU A 244 -17.37 17.52 -32.84
CA GLU A 244 -15.95 17.79 -32.56
C GLU A 244 -15.75 18.10 -31.06
N PRO A 245 -14.52 17.97 -30.51
CA PRO A 245 -14.21 18.20 -29.09
C PRO A 245 -14.13 19.70 -28.74
N SER A 246 -15.21 20.45 -28.98
CA SER A 246 -15.26 21.89 -28.79
C SER A 246 -16.65 22.36 -28.37
N GLU A 247 -16.72 23.33 -27.45
CA GLU A 247 -18.00 23.96 -27.07
C GLU A 247 -18.64 24.76 -28.21
N LYS A 248 -17.85 25.11 -29.25
CA LYS A 248 -18.32 25.78 -30.47
C LYS A 248 -18.72 24.79 -31.57
N SER A 249 -18.44 23.50 -31.40
CA SER A 249 -18.81 22.47 -32.38
C SER A 249 -20.32 22.36 -32.52
N TYR A 250 -20.77 21.93 -33.70
CA TYR A 250 -22.14 21.51 -33.95
C TYR A 250 -22.65 20.55 -32.86
N ILE A 251 -23.86 20.85 -32.36
CA ILE A 251 -24.55 20.06 -31.34
C ILE A 251 -25.43 19.03 -32.04
N LEU A 252 -25.12 17.76 -31.83
CA LEU A 252 -25.94 16.65 -32.32
C LEU A 252 -27.27 16.58 -31.56
N GLY A 253 -27.23 16.85 -30.26
CA GLY A 253 -28.38 16.92 -29.37
C GLY A 253 -27.95 16.98 -27.90
N LYS A 254 -28.91 17.26 -27.02
CA LYS A 254 -28.72 17.32 -25.56
C LYS A 254 -29.24 16.03 -24.92
N MET A 255 -28.42 15.33 -24.14
CA MET A 255 -28.81 14.07 -23.49
C MET A 255 -30.04 14.23 -22.60
N LEU A 256 -30.88 13.20 -22.50
CA LEU A 256 -32.11 13.22 -21.71
C LEU A 256 -32.10 12.19 -20.58
N GLY A 257 -31.53 12.57 -19.43
CA GLY A 257 -31.90 12.01 -18.12
C GLY A 257 -31.69 10.51 -17.90
N LYS A 258 -31.00 9.81 -18.80
CA LYS A 258 -30.77 8.36 -18.73
C LYS A 258 -29.28 8.07 -18.88
N SER A 259 -28.74 7.31 -17.93
CA SER A 259 -27.40 6.74 -18.04
C SER A 259 -27.39 5.63 -19.10
N ILE A 260 -26.49 5.74 -20.08
CA ILE A 260 -26.39 4.82 -21.21
C ILE A 260 -24.96 4.30 -21.34
N PRO A 261 -24.77 3.00 -21.59
CA PRO A 261 -23.45 2.43 -21.84
C PRO A 261 -22.81 2.99 -23.12
N VAL A 262 -21.53 3.32 -23.00
CA VAL A 262 -20.71 3.84 -24.10
C VAL A 262 -19.37 3.13 -24.15
N LYS A 263 -18.80 3.05 -25.35
CA LYS A 263 -17.40 2.67 -25.56
C LYS A 263 -16.60 3.94 -25.84
N ILE A 264 -15.51 4.14 -25.13
CA ILE A 264 -14.66 5.33 -25.24
C ILE A 264 -13.37 4.94 -25.94
N THR A 265 -13.04 5.61 -27.04
CA THR A 265 -11.92 5.21 -27.90
C THR A 265 -10.89 6.30 -28.13
N ASP A 266 -11.18 7.54 -27.75
CA ASP A 266 -10.24 8.65 -27.89
C ASP A 266 -10.53 9.76 -26.86
N LYS A 267 -9.58 10.69 -26.69
CA LYS A 267 -9.72 11.89 -25.89
C LYS A 267 -9.01 13.08 -26.50
N ALA A 268 -9.52 14.27 -26.24
CA ALA A 268 -8.93 15.53 -26.67
C ALA A 268 -8.97 16.54 -25.52
N LEU A 269 -8.01 17.45 -25.51
CA LEU A 269 -8.02 18.62 -24.65
C LEU A 269 -8.35 19.83 -25.51
N ASN A 270 -9.41 20.56 -25.18
CA ASN A 270 -9.73 21.79 -25.89
C ASN A 270 -8.91 22.98 -25.36
N ASN A 271 -9.00 24.13 -26.03
CA ASN A 271 -8.28 25.36 -25.63
C ASN A 271 -8.70 25.90 -24.26
N ASP A 272 -9.89 25.53 -23.77
CA ASP A 272 -10.41 25.93 -22.45
C ASP A 272 -9.91 25.00 -21.32
N GLY A 273 -9.01 24.05 -21.63
CA GLY A 273 -8.45 23.11 -20.67
C GLY A 273 -9.39 21.99 -20.24
N LYS A 274 -10.53 21.81 -20.93
CA LYS A 274 -11.50 20.75 -20.64
C LYS A 274 -11.20 19.51 -21.46
N THR A 275 -11.28 18.36 -20.81
CA THR A 275 -11.14 17.06 -21.47
C THR A 275 -12.44 16.66 -22.15
N TRP A 276 -12.32 16.21 -23.40
CA TRP A 276 -13.37 15.63 -24.20
C TRP A 276 -13.05 14.18 -24.50
N TYR A 277 -14.09 13.35 -24.61
CA TYR A 277 -14.00 11.93 -24.91
C TYR A 277 -14.79 11.61 -26.16
N TYR A 278 -14.18 10.83 -27.05
CA TYR A 278 -14.86 10.29 -28.22
C TYR A 278 -15.51 8.96 -27.85
N ILE A 279 -16.84 8.94 -27.97
CA ILE A 279 -17.68 7.84 -27.50
C ILE A 279 -18.45 7.21 -28.66
N THR A 280 -18.74 5.92 -28.52
CA THR A 280 -19.67 5.16 -29.34
C THR A 280 -20.80 4.64 -28.46
N LEU A 281 -22.04 5.04 -28.77
CA LEU A 281 -23.22 4.62 -28.04
C LEU A 281 -23.42 3.10 -28.15
N GLN A 282 -23.61 2.41 -27.03
CA GLN A 282 -23.91 0.96 -27.03
C GLN A 282 -25.41 0.66 -27.07
N GLU A 283 -26.25 1.68 -26.90
CA GLU A 283 -27.70 1.65 -26.99
C GLU A 283 -28.24 2.91 -27.66
N GLN A 284 -29.53 2.93 -27.97
CA GLN A 284 -30.23 4.11 -28.46
C GLN A 284 -30.35 5.18 -27.36
N MET A 285 -30.10 6.44 -27.72
CA MET A 285 -30.08 7.56 -26.77
C MET A 285 -31.13 8.61 -27.10
N PRO A 286 -32.09 8.87 -26.20
CA PRO A 286 -33.00 9.99 -26.35
C PRO A 286 -32.25 11.32 -26.15
N ILE A 287 -32.48 12.25 -27.06
CA ILE A 287 -31.88 13.58 -27.07
C ILE A 287 -32.94 14.66 -27.31
N LYS A 288 -32.67 15.88 -26.86
CA LYS A 288 -33.43 17.07 -27.24
C LYS A 288 -32.60 17.95 -28.17
N LYS A 289 -33.19 18.35 -29.29
CA LYS A 289 -32.58 19.24 -30.28
C LYS A 289 -33.63 20.21 -30.81
N ASP A 290 -33.36 21.50 -30.73
CA ASP A 290 -34.25 22.57 -31.22
C ASP A 290 -35.70 22.41 -30.72
N GLY A 291 -35.84 22.09 -29.42
CA GLY A 291 -37.14 21.85 -28.79
C GLY A 291 -37.74 20.47 -29.02
N LYS A 292 -37.31 19.75 -30.07
CA LYS A 292 -37.84 18.44 -30.47
C LYS A 292 -37.12 17.30 -29.75
N LEU A 293 -37.89 16.26 -29.41
CA LEU A 293 -37.36 14.98 -28.94
C LEU A 293 -36.95 14.16 -30.15
N LEU A 294 -35.71 13.68 -30.14
CA LEU A 294 -35.13 12.81 -31.17
C LEU A 294 -34.40 11.65 -30.50
N GLU A 295 -34.00 10.66 -31.28
CA GLU A 295 -33.21 9.53 -30.80
C GLU A 295 -31.97 9.33 -31.66
N LEU A 296 -30.83 9.13 -31.02
CA LEU A 296 -29.60 8.71 -31.70
C LEU A 296 -29.50 7.19 -31.67
N PRO A 297 -29.22 6.53 -32.81
CA PRO A 297 -29.15 5.08 -32.87
C PRO A 297 -27.91 4.54 -32.14
N LYS A 298 -27.99 3.27 -31.72
CA LYS A 298 -26.84 2.49 -31.27
C LYS A 298 -25.71 2.55 -32.31
N GLY A 299 -24.47 2.65 -31.85
CA GLY A 299 -23.29 2.76 -32.73
C GLY A 299 -22.98 4.20 -33.17
N LYS A 300 -23.86 5.18 -32.90
CA LYS A 300 -23.57 6.58 -33.17
C LYS A 300 -22.31 7.01 -32.41
N LYS A 301 -21.40 7.67 -33.13
CA LYS A 301 -20.17 8.24 -32.58
C LYS A 301 -20.30 9.74 -32.38
N CYS A 302 -19.75 10.25 -31.28
CA CYS A 302 -19.75 11.68 -30.96
C CYS A 302 -18.72 12.01 -29.87
N TRP A 303 -18.50 13.31 -29.65
CA TRP A 303 -17.71 13.82 -28.54
C TRP A 303 -18.60 14.27 -27.39
N VAL A 304 -18.14 13.99 -26.18
CA VAL A 304 -18.73 14.48 -24.92
C VAL A 304 -17.66 15.06 -24.03
N ILE A 305 -18.03 16.05 -23.22
CA ILE A 305 -17.15 16.57 -22.18
C ILE A 305 -16.99 15.55 -21.05
N GLU A 306 -15.88 15.59 -20.32
CA GLU A 306 -15.60 14.70 -19.17
C GLU A 306 -16.78 14.55 -18.20
N ASP A 307 -17.38 15.66 -17.76
CA ASP A 307 -18.50 15.65 -16.81
C ASP A 307 -19.77 14.99 -17.34
N ALA A 308 -19.84 14.71 -18.64
CA ALA A 308 -20.95 13.98 -19.24
C ALA A 308 -20.88 12.47 -18.99
N LEU A 309 -19.76 11.96 -18.45
CA LEU A 309 -19.57 10.56 -18.12
C LEU A 309 -19.58 10.37 -16.60
N ILE A 310 -20.42 9.46 -16.09
CA ILE A 310 -20.46 9.12 -14.65
C ILE A 310 -19.20 8.36 -14.27
N VAL A 311 -18.81 7.42 -15.13
CA VAL A 311 -17.70 6.51 -14.89
C VAL A 311 -17.02 6.14 -16.20
N ARG A 312 -15.71 5.97 -16.10
CA ARG A 312 -14.80 5.50 -17.15
C ARG A 312 -14.05 4.32 -16.56
N VAL A 313 -14.10 3.18 -17.25
CA VAL A 313 -13.73 1.88 -16.74
C VAL A 313 -12.68 1.25 -17.66
N ALA A 314 -11.50 0.99 -17.11
CA ALA A 314 -10.47 0.23 -17.82
C ALA A 314 -10.70 -1.28 -17.69
N ASN A 315 -10.28 -2.02 -18.72
CA ASN A 315 -10.18 -3.48 -18.61
C ASN A 315 -9.08 -3.87 -17.61
N TRP A 316 -9.30 -4.96 -16.88
CA TRP A 316 -8.37 -5.52 -15.88
C TRP A 316 -6.93 -5.62 -16.38
N ASN A 317 -6.70 -6.25 -17.53
CA ASN A 317 -5.34 -6.52 -18.02
C ASN A 317 -4.64 -5.23 -18.44
N TYR A 318 -5.38 -4.30 -19.05
CA TYR A 318 -4.84 -2.99 -19.40
C TYR A 318 -4.44 -2.20 -18.15
N PHE A 319 -5.32 -2.14 -17.15
CA PHE A 319 -5.04 -1.50 -15.87
C PHE A 319 -3.79 -2.08 -15.20
N ARG A 320 -3.67 -3.41 -15.12
CA ARG A 320 -2.51 -4.09 -14.55
C ARG A 320 -1.21 -3.73 -15.24
N ASN A 321 -1.19 -3.68 -16.57
CA ASN A 321 0.00 -3.28 -17.32
C ASN A 321 0.42 -1.84 -16.97
N GLN A 322 -0.54 -0.92 -16.82
CA GLN A 322 -0.23 0.45 -16.38
C GLN A 322 0.29 0.49 -14.95
N LEU A 323 -0.28 -0.33 -14.07
CA LEU A 323 0.13 -0.43 -12.67
C LEU A 323 1.55 -1.01 -12.54
N ILE A 324 1.92 -2.03 -13.31
CA ILE A 324 3.27 -2.59 -13.36
C ILE A 324 4.29 -1.52 -13.80
N ASN A 325 3.95 -0.71 -14.82
CA ASN A 325 4.80 0.38 -15.26
C ASN A 325 4.96 1.46 -14.17
N PHE A 326 3.89 1.79 -13.47
CA PHE A 326 3.92 2.70 -12.33
C PHE A 326 4.83 2.15 -11.21
N GLU A 327 4.70 0.87 -10.86
CA GLU A 327 5.53 0.20 -9.85
C GLU A 327 7.02 0.23 -10.25
N ALA A 328 7.34 -0.06 -11.50
CA ALA A 328 8.71 -0.03 -12.01
C ALA A 328 9.33 1.37 -11.92
N ALA A 329 8.57 2.41 -12.29
CA ALA A 329 9.01 3.80 -12.20
C ALA A 329 9.19 4.30 -10.76
N ASN A 330 8.53 3.64 -9.79
CA ASN A 330 8.56 4.01 -8.37
C ASN A 330 9.15 2.88 -7.50
N ARG A 331 10.05 2.07 -8.07
CA ARG A 331 10.63 0.89 -7.40
C ARG A 331 11.40 1.21 -6.12
N THR A 332 11.88 2.45 -5.99
CA THR A 332 12.64 2.94 -4.82
C THR A 332 11.74 3.27 -3.63
N LEU A 333 10.44 3.44 -3.85
CA LEU A 333 9.46 3.66 -2.80
C LEU A 333 9.05 2.34 -2.15
N SER A 334 8.74 2.35 -0.87
CA SER A 334 8.06 1.23 -0.22
C SER A 334 6.64 1.03 -0.79
N LEU A 335 6.05 -0.14 -0.56
CA LEU A 335 4.68 -0.43 -0.99
C LEU A 335 3.66 0.60 -0.46
N ASP A 336 3.80 1.02 0.80
CA ASP A 336 2.91 2.03 1.40
C ASP A 336 3.09 3.41 0.75
N GLU A 337 4.32 3.80 0.43
CA GLU A 337 4.60 5.06 -0.27
C GLU A 337 4.09 5.01 -1.73
N ARG A 338 4.18 3.86 -2.40
CA ARG A 338 3.58 3.66 -3.73
C ARG A 338 2.05 3.78 -3.70
N ILE A 339 1.39 3.20 -2.70
CA ILE A 339 -0.07 3.34 -2.50
C ILE A 339 -0.43 4.81 -2.29
N THR A 340 0.27 5.50 -1.39
CA THR A 340 0.05 6.94 -1.12
C THR A 340 0.24 7.78 -2.37
N LYS A 341 1.33 7.56 -3.12
CA LYS A 341 1.60 8.30 -4.36
C LYS A 341 0.52 8.06 -5.40
N LEU A 342 0.13 6.80 -5.64
CA LEU A 342 -0.91 6.48 -6.62
C LEU A 342 -2.27 7.08 -6.22
N ARG A 343 -2.62 7.07 -4.93
CA ARG A 343 -3.80 7.77 -4.41
C ARG A 343 -3.71 9.27 -4.71
N GLN A 344 -2.61 9.95 -4.39
CA GLN A 344 -2.45 11.39 -4.64
C GLN A 344 -2.63 11.73 -6.12
N MET A 345 -2.03 10.93 -7.01
CA MET A 345 -2.22 11.05 -8.46
C MET A 345 -3.66 10.83 -8.95
N SER A 346 -4.53 10.26 -8.11
CA SER A 346 -5.93 9.93 -8.40
C SER A 346 -6.92 11.01 -7.98
N HIS A 347 -6.51 12.07 -7.27
CA HIS A 347 -7.44 13.12 -6.84
C HIS A 347 -6.82 14.51 -6.92
N SER A 348 -7.67 15.54 -6.87
CA SER A 348 -7.21 16.93 -6.91
C SER A 348 -6.50 17.30 -5.60
N ARG A 349 -5.45 18.13 -5.67
CA ARG A 349 -4.66 18.57 -4.50
C ARG A 349 -5.43 19.42 -3.49
N ASN A 350 -6.57 19.97 -3.90
CA ASN A 350 -7.44 20.80 -3.05
C ASN A 350 -8.40 19.97 -2.19
N LEU A 351 -8.40 18.64 -2.34
CA LEU A 351 -9.18 17.74 -1.49
C LEU A 351 -8.41 17.44 -0.21
N PRO A 352 -9.08 17.36 0.95
CA PRO A 352 -8.41 17.28 2.24
C PRO A 352 -7.97 15.85 2.60
N PHE A 353 -7.84 14.93 1.64
CA PHE A 353 -7.50 13.54 1.91
C PHE A 353 -6.20 13.40 2.70
N ASP A 354 -5.15 14.14 2.33
CA ASP A 354 -3.87 14.08 3.04
C ASP A 354 -4.01 14.49 4.52
N ASP A 355 -4.77 15.55 4.79
CA ASP A 355 -4.99 16.05 6.15
C ASP A 355 -5.88 15.09 6.97
N VAL A 356 -6.96 14.59 6.36
CA VAL A 356 -7.92 13.67 6.99
C VAL A 356 -7.27 12.32 7.32
N ILE A 357 -6.48 11.78 6.39
CA ILE A 357 -5.76 10.51 6.56
C ILE A 357 -4.57 10.69 7.51
N GLY A 358 -3.93 11.86 7.50
CA GLY A 358 -2.66 12.11 8.18
C GLY A 358 -1.46 11.62 7.37
N THR A 359 -1.45 11.90 6.08
CA THR A 359 -0.31 11.70 5.18
C THR A 359 0.32 13.01 4.78
N PRO A 360 1.66 13.05 4.59
CA PRO A 360 2.30 14.21 3.97
C PRO A 360 1.71 14.48 2.59
N LYS A 361 1.67 15.76 2.21
CA LYS A 361 1.30 16.18 0.86
C LYS A 361 2.30 15.63 -0.15
N GLY A 362 1.79 15.25 -1.31
CA GLY A 362 2.56 14.75 -2.44
C GLY A 362 3.08 15.89 -3.33
N ASP A 363 3.86 15.50 -4.32
CA ASP A 363 4.36 16.35 -5.41
C ASP A 363 3.47 16.29 -6.66
N GLU A 364 2.76 15.18 -6.87
CA GLU A 364 1.92 14.92 -8.03
C GLU A 364 0.47 14.60 -7.64
N TYR A 365 -0.49 15.29 -8.27
CA TYR A 365 -1.93 15.14 -8.05
C TYR A 365 -2.68 15.13 -9.39
N LEU A 366 -3.95 14.72 -9.39
CA LEU A 366 -4.77 14.64 -10.62
C LEU A 366 -4.75 15.94 -11.44
N ASP A 367 -4.88 17.08 -10.77
CA ASP A 367 -4.95 18.43 -11.36
C ASP A 367 -3.59 18.99 -11.79
N THR A 368 -2.48 18.42 -11.29
CA THR A 368 -1.11 18.84 -11.68
C THR A 368 -0.54 18.01 -12.83
N ARG A 369 -1.14 16.84 -13.11
CA ARG A 369 -0.70 15.93 -14.17
C ARG A 369 -0.99 16.48 -15.55
N ARG A 370 0.03 16.50 -16.41
CA ARG A 370 -0.13 16.91 -17.82
C ARG A 370 -1.05 15.96 -18.59
N PHE A 371 -1.85 16.52 -19.49
CA PHE A 371 -2.65 15.76 -20.44
C PHE A 371 -1.74 15.00 -21.42
N ASN A 372 -1.97 13.69 -21.58
CA ASN A 372 -1.28 12.87 -22.56
C ASN A 372 -2.20 12.52 -23.73
N LYS A 373 -1.93 13.03 -24.93
CA LYS A 373 -2.72 12.74 -26.14
C LYS A 373 -2.48 11.36 -26.76
N VAL A 374 -1.45 10.62 -26.33
CA VAL A 374 -1.04 9.37 -27.00
C VAL A 374 -1.46 8.09 -26.28
N GLY A 375 -2.20 8.20 -25.17
CA GLY A 375 -2.73 7.03 -24.46
C GLY A 375 -3.47 7.38 -23.18
N TRP A 376 -4.14 6.38 -22.60
CA TRP A 376 -4.76 6.53 -21.28
C TRP A 376 -3.71 6.58 -20.17
N GLN A 377 -3.95 7.39 -19.16
CA GLN A 377 -3.13 7.58 -17.97
C GLN A 377 -3.89 7.01 -16.78
N ILE A 378 -3.27 6.04 -16.10
CA ILE A 378 -3.80 5.46 -14.86
C ILE A 378 -4.20 6.57 -13.89
N SER A 379 -5.41 6.42 -13.35
CA SER A 379 -6.02 7.35 -12.42
C SER A 379 -6.18 8.80 -12.88
N LYS A 380 -6.11 9.07 -14.19
CA LYS A 380 -6.48 10.37 -14.77
C LYS A 380 -7.60 10.24 -15.78
N ASP A 381 -7.51 9.25 -16.66
CA ASP A 381 -8.50 9.09 -17.74
C ASP A 381 -9.60 8.08 -17.43
N TYR A 382 -9.42 7.27 -16.39
CA TYR A 382 -10.43 6.36 -15.89
C TYR A 382 -10.32 6.28 -14.36
N GLN A 383 -11.47 6.08 -13.73
CA GLN A 383 -11.61 6.03 -12.27
C GLN A 383 -11.83 4.60 -11.76
N ALA A 384 -12.48 3.77 -12.58
CA ALA A 384 -12.84 2.41 -12.24
C ALA A 384 -12.14 1.38 -13.13
N VAL A 385 -12.13 0.14 -12.67
CA VAL A 385 -11.63 -1.02 -13.41
C VAL A 385 -12.67 -2.13 -13.37
N GLN A 386 -12.86 -2.81 -14.50
CA GLN A 386 -13.63 -4.03 -14.53
C GLN A 386 -12.76 -5.17 -13.99
N THR A 387 -13.10 -5.70 -12.82
CA THR A 387 -12.38 -6.79 -12.15
C THR A 387 -12.65 -8.14 -12.83
N PRO A 388 -11.85 -9.19 -12.57
CA PRO A 388 -12.02 -10.53 -13.14
C PRO A 388 -13.39 -11.17 -12.89
N ASP A 389 -14.09 -10.77 -11.81
CA ASP A 389 -15.47 -11.17 -11.53
C ASP A 389 -16.52 -10.39 -12.34
N GLY A 390 -16.09 -9.52 -13.25
CA GLY A 390 -16.92 -8.73 -14.17
C GLY A 390 -17.48 -7.44 -13.58
N ARG A 391 -17.37 -7.22 -12.26
CA ARG A 391 -17.85 -6.03 -11.58
C ARG A 391 -16.92 -4.84 -11.80
N TRP A 392 -17.44 -3.65 -11.59
CA TRP A 392 -16.61 -2.44 -11.61
C TRP A 392 -16.22 -2.08 -10.18
N VAL A 393 -14.97 -1.68 -10.00
CA VAL A 393 -14.46 -1.18 -8.73
C VAL A 393 -13.80 0.17 -8.99
N ASP A 394 -14.19 1.19 -8.24
CA ASP A 394 -13.51 2.48 -8.26
C ASP A 394 -12.16 2.37 -7.56
N ILE A 395 -11.10 2.60 -8.33
CA ILE A 395 -9.73 2.46 -7.86
C ILE A 395 -9.34 3.64 -6.98
N PHE A 396 -10.00 4.80 -7.10
CA PHE A 396 -9.70 5.98 -6.28
C PHE A 396 -10.17 5.70 -4.85
N HIS A 397 -11.41 5.24 -4.70
CA HIS A 397 -11.97 4.81 -3.41
C HIS A 397 -11.13 3.69 -2.79
N LEU A 398 -10.80 2.67 -3.59
CA LEU A 398 -9.93 1.58 -3.14
C LEU A 398 -8.58 2.08 -2.61
N LEU A 399 -7.89 2.94 -3.35
CA LEU A 399 -6.58 3.46 -2.96
C LEU A 399 -6.64 4.36 -1.73
N VAL A 400 -7.70 5.17 -1.60
CA VAL A 400 -7.95 5.94 -0.37
C VAL A 400 -8.15 5.02 0.83
N GLY A 401 -8.96 3.97 0.67
CA GLY A 401 -9.15 2.93 1.68
C GLY A 401 -7.83 2.24 2.08
N LEU A 402 -6.98 1.89 1.12
CA LEU A 402 -5.69 1.25 1.38
C LEU A 402 -4.70 2.18 2.10
N ASP A 403 -4.66 3.46 1.74
CA ASP A 403 -3.81 4.45 2.39
C ASP A 403 -4.28 4.70 3.83
N VAL A 404 -5.59 4.87 4.06
CA VAL A 404 -6.11 5.16 5.40
C VAL A 404 -6.01 3.98 6.35
N LEU A 405 -6.31 2.75 5.89
CA LEU A 405 -6.30 1.55 6.74
C LEU A 405 -4.90 1.08 7.19
N ARG A 406 -3.84 1.76 6.76
CA ARG A 406 -2.47 1.56 7.26
C ARG A 406 -2.15 2.42 8.48
N LYS A 407 -2.93 3.48 8.70
CA LYS A 407 -2.82 4.36 9.86
C LYS A 407 -3.64 3.79 11.01
N PRO A 408 -3.37 4.13 12.27
CA PRO A 408 -4.34 3.90 13.33
C PRO A 408 -5.63 4.66 13.05
N GLU A 409 -6.77 4.08 13.43
CA GLU A 409 -8.03 4.82 13.46
C GLU A 409 -7.92 5.92 14.52
N LYS A 410 -8.35 7.13 14.16
CA LYS A 410 -8.40 8.27 15.07
C LYS A 410 -9.58 9.17 14.72
N ASP A 411 -10.14 9.83 15.72
CA ASP A 411 -11.07 10.93 15.49
C ASP A 411 -10.38 12.03 14.68
N THR A 412 -11.10 12.61 13.74
CA THR A 412 -10.56 13.61 12.82
C THR A 412 -11.51 14.79 12.68
N SER A 413 -10.95 15.95 12.41
CA SER A 413 -11.68 17.20 12.25
C SER A 413 -11.16 17.96 11.05
N TYR A 414 -12.07 18.65 10.36
CA TYR A 414 -11.72 19.50 9.23
C TYR A 414 -12.41 20.85 9.39
N ALA A 415 -11.65 21.94 9.25
CA ALA A 415 -12.11 23.30 9.55
C ALA A 415 -12.74 23.44 10.96
N GLY A 416 -12.16 22.74 11.96
CA GLY A 416 -12.66 22.75 13.35
C GLY A 416 -13.97 21.98 13.58
N ILE A 417 -14.46 21.22 12.59
CA ILE A 417 -15.67 20.41 12.69
C ILE A 417 -15.28 18.94 12.78
N ASP A 418 -15.80 18.22 13.77
CA ASP A 418 -15.72 16.75 13.86
C ASP A 418 -16.42 16.11 12.64
N ILE A 419 -15.66 15.32 11.89
CA ILE A 419 -16.14 14.63 10.68
C ILE A 419 -16.17 13.10 10.83
N GLY A 420 -15.95 12.58 12.05
CA GLY A 420 -15.89 11.15 12.33
C GLY A 420 -14.46 10.65 12.56
N THR A 421 -14.22 9.38 12.25
CA THR A 421 -12.86 8.83 12.25
C THR A 421 -12.20 9.03 10.88
N ASN A 422 -10.87 9.05 10.83
CA ASN A 422 -10.15 9.10 9.55
C ASN A 422 -10.58 7.97 8.61
N TYR A 423 -10.85 6.77 9.14
CA TYR A 423 -11.30 5.62 8.35
C TYR A 423 -12.63 5.88 7.66
N SER A 424 -13.67 6.26 8.42
CA SER A 424 -15.00 6.50 7.87
C SER A 424 -15.05 7.75 6.99
N ALA A 425 -14.46 8.86 7.45
CA ALA A 425 -14.53 10.15 6.78
C ALA A 425 -13.80 10.18 5.43
N ALA A 426 -12.71 9.42 5.29
CA ALA A 426 -11.98 9.32 4.02
C ALA A 426 -12.61 8.33 3.04
N THR A 427 -13.50 7.44 3.49
CA THR A 427 -14.09 6.36 2.68
C THR A 427 -15.62 6.49 2.66
N TRP A 428 -16.35 5.40 2.88
CA TRP A 428 -17.80 5.23 2.73
C TRP A 428 -18.68 6.31 3.41
N ALA A 429 -18.29 6.83 4.58
CA ALA A 429 -19.10 7.83 5.27
C ALA A 429 -19.01 9.20 4.60
N GLY A 430 -17.92 9.47 3.88
CA GLY A 430 -17.74 10.65 3.05
C GLY A 430 -18.84 10.77 2.00
N ASP A 431 -19.02 9.70 1.23
CA ASP A 431 -19.96 9.65 0.12
C ASP A 431 -21.41 9.66 0.58
N ILE A 432 -21.74 8.80 1.55
CA ILE A 432 -23.10 8.67 2.05
C ILE A 432 -23.49 9.92 2.87
N GLY A 433 -22.54 10.51 3.59
CA GLY A 433 -22.72 11.78 4.31
C GLY A 433 -22.96 12.95 3.34
N ALA A 434 -22.20 13.03 2.26
CA ALA A 434 -22.40 13.99 1.18
C ALA A 434 -23.76 13.79 0.48
N ALA A 435 -24.19 12.54 0.26
CA ALA A 435 -25.51 12.22 -0.28
C ALA A 435 -26.63 12.73 0.63
N ALA A 436 -26.55 12.48 1.94
CA ALA A 436 -27.55 12.90 2.90
C ALA A 436 -27.63 14.43 3.00
N ALA A 437 -26.49 15.10 2.94
CA ALA A 437 -26.40 16.55 2.90
C ALA A 437 -26.97 17.12 1.58
N ASP A 438 -26.65 16.52 0.44
CA ASP A 438 -27.14 16.96 -0.86
C ASP A 438 -28.65 16.80 -1.00
N ALA A 439 -29.20 15.70 -0.49
CA ALA A 439 -30.65 15.48 -0.39
C ALA A 439 -31.31 16.53 0.51
N THR A 440 -30.70 16.85 1.65
CA THR A 440 -31.20 17.88 2.59
C THR A 440 -31.23 19.27 1.93
N LEU A 441 -30.19 19.58 1.17
CA LEU A 441 -30.03 20.88 0.52
C LEU A 441 -30.69 20.96 -0.86
N LYS A 442 -31.22 19.84 -1.39
CA LYS A 442 -31.73 19.74 -2.77
C LYS A 442 -30.69 20.23 -3.79
N SER A 443 -29.46 19.74 -3.66
CA SER A 443 -28.29 20.31 -4.34
C SER A 443 -28.32 20.21 -5.88
N SER A 444 -29.05 19.24 -6.44
CA SER A 444 -29.20 19.11 -7.90
C SER A 444 -30.41 19.90 -8.37
N LYS A 445 -30.22 21.19 -8.67
CA LYS A 445 -31.30 22.10 -9.11
C LYS A 445 -32.10 21.50 -10.27
N THR A 446 -31.40 21.01 -11.29
CA THR A 446 -32.00 20.43 -12.50
C THR A 446 -32.84 19.18 -12.19
N TRP A 447 -32.38 18.29 -11.32
CA TRP A 447 -33.15 17.10 -10.95
C TRP A 447 -34.38 17.48 -10.13
N GLU A 448 -34.23 18.40 -9.17
CA GLU A 448 -35.32 18.85 -8.29
C GLU A 448 -36.41 19.62 -9.04
N GLU A 449 -36.05 20.45 -10.03
CA GLU A 449 -37.02 21.15 -10.88
C GLU A 449 -37.87 20.16 -11.70
N ARG A 450 -37.26 19.10 -12.23
CA ARG A 450 -37.94 18.10 -13.08
C ARG A 450 -38.69 17.04 -12.28
N ASN A 451 -38.31 16.86 -11.03
CA ASN A 451 -38.88 15.89 -10.12
C ASN A 451 -39.48 16.62 -8.91
N SER A 452 -40.16 17.75 -9.15
CA SER A 452 -40.74 18.60 -8.09
C SER A 452 -41.71 17.82 -7.19
N ALA A 453 -42.41 16.83 -7.75
CA ALA A 453 -43.29 15.91 -7.04
C ALA A 453 -42.60 14.63 -6.51
N ALA A 454 -41.27 14.51 -6.57
CA ALA A 454 -40.58 13.32 -6.09
C ALA A 454 -40.73 13.15 -4.57
N THR A 455 -41.12 11.94 -4.20
CA THR A 455 -41.18 11.48 -2.82
C THR A 455 -39.81 11.57 -2.15
N SER A 456 -39.81 11.58 -0.81
CA SER A 456 -38.56 11.53 -0.04
C SER A 456 -37.70 10.32 -0.39
N THR A 457 -38.32 9.15 -0.64
CA THR A 457 -37.63 7.91 -1.00
C THR A 457 -36.91 8.03 -2.34
N ARG A 458 -37.60 8.49 -3.40
CA ARG A 458 -37.00 8.68 -4.73
C ARG A 458 -35.84 9.68 -4.70
N ARG A 459 -35.96 10.74 -3.88
CA ARG A 459 -34.86 11.71 -3.67
C ARG A 459 -33.66 11.08 -2.98
N ILE A 460 -33.89 10.26 -1.96
CA ILE A 460 -32.81 9.55 -1.24
C ILE A 460 -32.07 8.61 -2.18
N GLU A 461 -32.79 7.81 -2.95
CA GLU A 461 -32.20 6.88 -3.93
C GLU A 461 -31.37 7.62 -4.97
N PHE A 462 -31.88 8.74 -5.52
CA PHE A 462 -31.12 9.56 -6.47
C PHE A 462 -29.80 10.04 -5.87
N TYR A 463 -29.82 10.77 -4.74
CA TYR A 463 -28.58 11.30 -4.18
C TYR A 463 -27.63 10.20 -3.68
N TYR A 464 -28.16 9.11 -3.12
CA TYR A 464 -27.36 7.95 -2.73
C TYR A 464 -26.63 7.35 -3.94
N ASN A 465 -27.35 7.06 -5.03
CA ASN A 465 -26.74 6.45 -6.22
C ASN A 465 -25.75 7.39 -6.94
N THR A 466 -25.95 8.72 -6.85
CA THR A 466 -25.01 9.69 -7.46
C THR A 466 -23.71 9.89 -6.68
N ARG A 467 -23.69 9.53 -5.39
CA ARG A 467 -22.55 9.79 -4.48
C ARG A 467 -21.86 8.53 -4.03
N SER A 468 -22.63 7.46 -3.82
CA SER A 468 -22.15 6.15 -3.37
C SER A 468 -22.71 5.04 -4.26
N PRO A 469 -22.45 5.07 -5.59
CA PRO A 469 -22.74 3.95 -6.47
C PRO A 469 -22.02 2.69 -5.99
N GLU A 470 -22.51 1.54 -6.42
CA GLU A 470 -22.01 0.24 -5.98
C GLU A 470 -20.50 0.07 -6.14
N TRP A 471 -19.91 0.55 -7.24
CA TRP A 471 -18.48 0.39 -7.52
C TRP A 471 -17.58 1.20 -6.57
N ASP A 472 -18.07 2.32 -6.01
CA ASP A 472 -17.35 3.11 -4.99
C ASP A 472 -17.36 2.35 -3.67
N LEU A 473 -18.55 1.87 -3.26
CA LEU A 473 -18.73 1.08 -2.06
C LEU A 473 -17.94 -0.24 -2.11
N LEU A 474 -17.82 -0.87 -3.28
CA LEU A 474 -16.94 -2.02 -3.47
C LEU A 474 -15.47 -1.65 -3.26
N GLY A 475 -15.01 -0.50 -3.76
CA GLY A 475 -13.65 -0.01 -3.51
C GLY A 475 -13.37 0.17 -2.02
N ASP A 476 -14.30 0.81 -1.30
CA ASP A 476 -14.20 1.01 0.14
C ASP A 476 -14.17 -0.30 0.93
N ILE A 477 -15.01 -1.26 0.57
CA ILE A 477 -15.07 -2.56 1.25
C ILE A 477 -13.86 -3.42 0.90
N ASP A 478 -13.50 -3.54 -0.38
CA ASP A 478 -12.40 -4.38 -0.84
C ASP A 478 -11.05 -3.98 -0.22
N ALA A 479 -10.87 -2.69 0.08
CA ALA A 479 -9.70 -2.16 0.80
C ALA A 479 -9.42 -2.89 2.13
N TRP A 480 -10.46 -3.38 2.84
CA TRP A 480 -10.29 -4.08 4.12
C TRP A 480 -9.58 -5.42 3.97
N GLY A 481 -10.00 -6.23 2.99
CA GLY A 481 -9.36 -7.52 2.74
C GLY A 481 -7.98 -7.36 2.12
N ILE A 482 -7.83 -6.44 1.17
CA ILE A 482 -6.53 -6.15 0.56
C ILE A 482 -5.54 -5.61 1.61
N ASN A 483 -5.97 -4.74 2.53
CA ASN A 483 -5.14 -4.32 3.66
C ASN A 483 -4.76 -5.50 4.58
N SER A 484 -5.68 -6.44 4.82
CA SER A 484 -5.35 -7.65 5.58
C SER A 484 -4.29 -8.50 4.88
N LEU A 485 -4.38 -8.66 3.55
CA LEU A 485 -3.36 -9.34 2.75
C LEU A 485 -2.03 -8.60 2.80
N ARG A 486 -2.07 -7.26 2.69
CA ARG A 486 -0.90 -6.41 2.91
C ARG A 486 -0.30 -6.67 4.28
N LYS A 487 -1.04 -6.73 5.38
CA LYS A 487 -0.42 -7.03 6.70
C LYS A 487 0.22 -8.42 6.77
N SER A 488 -0.30 -9.37 6.00
CA SER A 488 0.24 -10.72 5.84
C SER A 488 1.37 -10.84 4.78
N HIS A 489 1.73 -9.76 4.07
CA HIS A 489 2.65 -9.81 2.92
C HIS A 489 4.03 -10.42 3.22
N LYS A 490 4.49 -10.36 4.48
CA LYS A 490 5.78 -10.93 4.90
C LYS A 490 5.87 -12.45 4.69
N THR A 491 4.74 -13.14 4.55
CA THR A 491 4.71 -14.60 4.29
C THR A 491 4.41 -14.97 2.84
N ILE A 492 3.87 -14.05 2.01
CA ILE A 492 3.33 -14.38 0.65
C ILE A 492 3.95 -13.50 -0.46
N HIS A 493 4.98 -12.69 -0.16
CA HIS A 493 5.70 -11.86 -1.15
C HIS A 493 4.80 -10.94 -1.99
N LEU A 494 3.78 -10.34 -1.38
CA LEU A 494 2.88 -9.37 -2.00
C LEU A 494 3.45 -7.95 -1.85
N ASP A 495 4.57 -7.68 -2.53
CA ASP A 495 5.41 -6.48 -2.40
C ASP A 495 5.05 -5.32 -3.35
N THR A 496 4.09 -5.51 -4.26
CA THR A 496 3.61 -4.51 -5.22
C THR A 496 2.09 -4.38 -5.14
N ILE A 497 1.54 -3.23 -5.57
CA ILE A 497 0.09 -3.04 -5.64
C ILE A 497 -0.51 -4.04 -6.63
N ASP A 498 0.15 -4.28 -7.79
CA ASP A 498 -0.31 -5.27 -8.77
C ASP A 498 -0.47 -6.67 -8.16
N LYS A 499 0.54 -7.15 -7.42
CA LYS A 499 0.47 -8.47 -6.77
C LYS A 499 -0.64 -8.53 -5.72
N LEU A 500 -0.81 -7.47 -4.91
CA LEU A 500 -1.90 -7.40 -3.93
C LEU A 500 -3.27 -7.49 -4.59
N LEU A 501 -3.52 -6.66 -5.61
CA LEU A 501 -4.81 -6.61 -6.29
C LEU A 501 -5.06 -7.89 -7.09
N THR A 502 -4.03 -8.43 -7.77
CA THR A 502 -4.13 -9.70 -8.49
C THR A 502 -4.44 -10.85 -7.55
N PHE A 503 -3.73 -10.95 -6.43
CA PHE A 503 -4.03 -12.00 -5.45
C PHE A 503 -5.46 -11.90 -4.94
N TYR A 504 -5.91 -10.68 -4.63
CA TYR A 504 -7.26 -10.45 -4.13
C TYR A 504 -8.35 -10.83 -5.15
N TYR A 505 -8.23 -10.36 -6.39
CA TYR A 505 -9.28 -10.45 -7.40
C TYR A 505 -9.23 -11.70 -8.29
N LYS A 506 -8.10 -12.41 -8.36
CA LYS A 506 -7.95 -13.57 -9.26
C LYS A 506 -8.62 -14.84 -8.73
N GLU A 507 -8.74 -14.98 -7.42
CA GLU A 507 -9.39 -16.15 -6.82
C GLU A 507 -10.92 -15.99 -6.92
N LEU A 508 -11.50 -16.67 -7.91
CA LEU A 508 -12.92 -16.62 -8.22
C LEU A 508 -13.62 -17.90 -7.76
N ARG A 509 -14.85 -17.74 -7.28
CA ARG A 509 -15.81 -18.83 -7.12
C ARG A 509 -17.06 -18.54 -7.93
N ARG A 510 -17.69 -19.60 -8.43
CA ARG A 510 -18.98 -19.48 -9.12
C ARG A 510 -20.11 -19.72 -8.13
N VAL A 511 -21.07 -18.80 -8.07
CA VAL A 511 -22.32 -18.94 -7.31
C VAL A 511 -23.45 -18.65 -8.28
N ASN A 512 -24.27 -19.67 -8.59
CA ASN A 512 -25.24 -19.63 -9.68
C ASN A 512 -24.55 -19.29 -11.03
N LEU A 513 -25.02 -18.23 -11.71
CA LEU A 513 -24.46 -17.74 -12.97
C LEU A 513 -23.40 -16.65 -12.79
N GLU A 514 -23.08 -16.27 -11.56
CA GLU A 514 -22.18 -15.15 -11.26
C GLU A 514 -20.81 -15.64 -10.77
N LEU A 515 -19.75 -14.97 -11.22
CA LEU A 515 -18.41 -15.12 -10.67
C LEU A 515 -18.22 -14.13 -9.52
N LEU A 516 -17.62 -14.58 -8.42
CA LEU A 516 -17.41 -13.77 -7.23
C LEU A 516 -15.96 -13.88 -6.76
N THR A 517 -15.39 -12.74 -6.39
CA THR A 517 -14.09 -12.67 -5.73
C THR A 517 -14.15 -13.32 -4.34
N VAL A 518 -13.44 -14.43 -4.14
CA VAL A 518 -13.46 -15.21 -2.89
C VAL A 518 -13.04 -14.38 -1.68
N GLN A 519 -12.02 -13.53 -1.87
CA GLN A 519 -11.44 -12.73 -0.79
C GLN A 519 -12.40 -11.64 -0.28
N ARG A 520 -13.43 -11.26 -1.04
CA ARG A 520 -14.41 -10.23 -0.64
C ARG A 520 -15.20 -10.59 0.61
N LYS A 521 -15.45 -11.88 0.83
CA LYS A 521 -16.01 -12.37 2.09
C LYS A 521 -15.20 -11.92 3.30
N LYS A 522 -13.87 -12.02 3.22
CA LYS A 522 -12.96 -11.63 4.30
C LYS A 522 -13.00 -10.11 4.52
N SER A 523 -13.05 -9.32 3.45
CA SER A 523 -13.21 -7.87 3.51
C SER A 523 -14.45 -7.45 4.29
N ILE A 524 -15.60 -8.03 3.93
CA ILE A 524 -16.89 -7.76 4.58
C ILE A 524 -16.83 -8.16 6.06
N LYS A 525 -16.27 -9.34 6.37
CA LYS A 525 -16.11 -9.80 7.77
C LYS A 525 -15.24 -8.84 8.59
N LEU A 526 -14.15 -8.33 8.02
CA LEU A 526 -13.26 -7.38 8.69
C LEU A 526 -13.96 -6.05 8.93
N PHE A 527 -14.69 -5.52 7.95
CA PHE A 527 -15.51 -4.32 8.09
C PHE A 527 -16.57 -4.48 9.18
N LEU A 528 -17.38 -5.54 9.11
CA LEU A 528 -18.44 -5.80 10.09
C LEU A 528 -17.88 -5.93 11.51
N ARG A 529 -16.76 -6.64 11.67
CA ARG A 529 -16.06 -6.75 12.95
C ARG A 529 -15.58 -5.39 13.46
N HIS A 530 -15.00 -4.56 12.61
CA HIS A 530 -14.53 -3.22 12.99
C HIS A 530 -15.65 -2.36 13.58
N TYR A 531 -16.83 -2.43 12.97
CA TYR A 531 -18.01 -1.69 13.43
C TYR A 531 -18.84 -2.44 14.49
N ASN A 532 -18.35 -3.56 15.03
CA ASN A 532 -18.98 -4.39 16.07
C ASN A 532 -20.31 -5.04 15.66
N PHE A 533 -20.53 -5.28 14.36
CA PHE A 533 -21.64 -6.11 13.91
C PHE A 533 -21.36 -7.59 14.21
N LYS A 534 -22.35 -8.26 14.80
CA LYS A 534 -22.40 -9.71 14.93
C LYS A 534 -23.14 -10.26 13.72
N TYR A 535 -22.43 -10.88 12.79
CA TYR A 535 -23.03 -11.43 11.58
C TYR A 535 -22.53 -12.86 11.33
N ASP A 536 -23.44 -13.82 11.36
CA ASP A 536 -23.19 -15.21 10.98
C ASP A 536 -23.96 -15.53 9.69
N VAL A 537 -23.23 -15.58 8.57
CA VAL A 537 -23.78 -15.81 7.24
C VAL A 537 -24.56 -17.14 7.15
N ARG A 538 -24.25 -18.12 8.03
CA ARG A 538 -24.90 -19.44 8.03
C ARG A 538 -26.25 -19.46 8.73
N LYS A 539 -26.54 -18.49 9.61
CA LYS A 539 -27.72 -18.52 10.49
C LYS A 539 -28.83 -17.53 10.10
N ASN A 540 -28.54 -16.50 9.30
CA ASN A 540 -29.31 -15.25 9.32
C ASN A 540 -30.20 -14.92 8.11
N TYR A 541 -30.53 -15.85 7.22
CA TYR A 541 -31.45 -15.55 6.11
C TYR A 541 -32.89 -15.28 6.55
N LYS A 542 -33.34 -15.87 7.67
CA LYS A 542 -34.71 -15.70 8.18
C LYS A 542 -34.98 -14.33 8.81
N ASP A 543 -33.93 -13.62 9.20
CA ASP A 543 -34.00 -12.35 9.94
C ASP A 543 -33.62 -11.12 9.11
N TYR A 544 -33.48 -11.28 7.80
CA TYR A 544 -33.04 -10.21 6.90
C TYR A 544 -33.96 -8.96 6.95
N PRO A 545 -33.41 -7.73 7.03
CA PRO A 545 -31.98 -7.41 7.17
C PRO A 545 -31.57 -7.43 8.65
N ALA A 546 -30.65 -8.32 9.00
CA ALA A 546 -30.17 -8.52 10.37
C ALA A 546 -29.22 -7.41 10.84
N LEU A 547 -28.48 -6.75 9.93
CA LEU A 547 -27.54 -5.70 10.32
C LEU A 547 -28.26 -4.48 10.90
N ILE A 548 -29.39 -4.07 10.30
CA ILE A 548 -30.15 -2.89 10.78
C ILE A 548 -30.83 -3.12 12.13
N LYS A 549 -31.03 -4.38 12.54
CA LYS A 549 -31.63 -4.73 13.85
C LYS A 549 -30.63 -4.60 15.00
N GLN A 550 -29.33 -4.47 14.71
CA GLN A 550 -28.29 -4.31 15.72
C GLN A 550 -28.10 -2.82 16.05
N GLU A 551 -28.84 -2.34 17.05
CA GLU A 551 -28.97 -0.91 17.37
C GLU A 551 -27.62 -0.19 17.56
N LYS A 552 -26.74 -0.71 18.43
CA LYS A 552 -25.44 -0.06 18.71
C LYS A 552 -24.55 0.12 17.47
N PRO A 553 -24.21 -0.93 16.70
CA PRO A 553 -23.40 -0.77 15.50
C PRO A 553 -24.14 0.00 14.39
N TYR A 554 -25.48 -0.12 14.29
CA TYR A 554 -26.29 0.74 13.40
C TYR A 554 -26.13 2.23 13.72
N LEU A 555 -26.27 2.61 15.00
CA LEU A 555 -26.12 3.99 15.45
C LEU A 555 -24.71 4.52 15.17
N ARG A 556 -23.67 3.69 15.33
CA ARG A 556 -22.31 4.08 14.94
C ARG A 556 -22.25 4.46 13.46
N ILE A 557 -22.77 3.63 12.56
CA ILE A 557 -22.82 3.93 11.11
C ILE A 557 -23.59 5.22 10.82
N TYR A 558 -24.77 5.37 11.42
CA TYR A 558 -25.58 6.58 11.31
C TYR A 558 -24.84 7.85 11.76
N HIS A 559 -24.10 7.77 12.87
CA HIS A 559 -23.36 8.91 13.40
C HIS A 559 -22.19 9.33 12.50
N GLU A 560 -21.42 8.39 11.96
CA GLU A 560 -20.34 8.70 11.00
C GLU A 560 -20.88 9.44 9.76
N ILE A 561 -21.97 8.93 9.16
CA ILE A 561 -22.63 9.59 8.02
C ILE A 561 -23.10 11.00 8.40
N ARG A 562 -23.70 11.15 9.59
CA ARG A 562 -24.23 12.44 10.06
C ARG A 562 -23.12 13.47 10.31
N LYS A 563 -22.00 13.04 10.91
CA LYS A 563 -20.84 13.88 11.19
C LYS A 563 -20.22 14.39 9.89
N PHE A 564 -19.98 13.52 8.91
CA PHE A 564 -19.46 13.96 7.63
C PHE A 564 -20.45 14.86 6.87
N GLY A 565 -21.74 14.52 6.87
CA GLY A 565 -22.76 15.37 6.24
C GLY A 565 -22.80 16.80 6.78
N ARG A 566 -22.44 17.03 8.06
CA ARG A 566 -22.32 18.38 8.64
C ARG A 566 -21.24 19.22 7.94
N ILE A 567 -20.03 18.69 7.76
CA ILE A 567 -18.96 19.45 7.09
C ILE A 567 -19.31 19.72 5.63
N TRP A 568 -20.02 18.80 4.98
CA TRP A 568 -20.47 18.99 3.60
C TRP A 568 -21.47 20.14 3.47
N ILE A 569 -22.45 20.22 4.38
CA ILE A 569 -23.38 21.36 4.44
C ILE A 569 -22.63 22.66 4.72
N PHE A 570 -21.70 22.66 5.67
CA PHE A 570 -20.90 23.84 5.99
C PHE A 570 -20.10 24.33 4.77
N LYS A 571 -19.44 23.42 4.03
CA LYS A 571 -18.69 23.76 2.81
C LYS A 571 -19.58 24.37 1.73
N LYS A 572 -20.82 23.90 1.57
CA LYS A 572 -21.77 24.41 0.56
C LYS A 572 -22.49 25.67 0.99
N LYS A 573 -22.82 25.80 2.28
CA LYS A 573 -23.60 26.91 2.85
C LYS A 573 -23.11 27.23 4.28
N PRO A 574 -21.97 27.93 4.44
CA PRO A 574 -21.33 28.12 5.75
C PRO A 574 -22.20 28.88 6.76
N PHE A 575 -23.10 29.75 6.27
CA PHE A 575 -24.02 30.55 7.10
C PHE A 575 -25.44 29.95 7.19
N SER A 576 -25.64 28.71 6.74
CA SER A 576 -26.95 28.06 6.80
C SER A 576 -27.39 27.77 8.24
N LYS A 577 -28.68 28.01 8.54
CA LYS A 577 -29.30 27.55 9.79
C LYS A 577 -29.35 26.02 9.87
N ILE A 578 -29.40 25.33 8.72
CA ILE A 578 -29.27 23.88 8.64
C ILE A 578 -27.80 23.53 8.84
N LYS A 579 -27.47 22.96 10.00
CA LYS A 579 -26.09 22.55 10.35
C LYS A 579 -25.83 21.06 10.14
N PHE A 580 -26.88 20.25 10.04
CA PHE A 580 -26.78 18.80 9.90
C PHE A 580 -27.71 18.31 8.80
N PRO A 581 -27.38 17.18 8.14
CA PRO A 581 -28.34 16.53 7.26
C PRO A 581 -29.60 16.15 8.02
N ASN A 582 -30.72 16.14 7.30
CA ASN A 582 -32.00 15.70 7.79
C ASN A 582 -31.87 14.29 8.42
N ARG A 583 -32.41 14.11 9.64
CA ARG A 583 -32.30 12.85 10.39
C ARG A 583 -32.87 11.67 9.60
N THR A 584 -34.01 11.87 8.93
CA THR A 584 -34.67 10.85 8.10
C THR A 584 -33.83 10.45 6.90
N TYR A 585 -33.18 11.41 6.21
CA TYR A 585 -32.31 11.10 5.07
C TYR A 585 -31.07 10.32 5.51
N THR A 586 -30.43 10.77 6.59
CA THR A 586 -29.27 10.08 7.18
C THR A 586 -29.63 8.64 7.58
N SER A 587 -30.74 8.46 8.31
CA SER A 587 -31.22 7.15 8.77
C SER A 587 -31.55 6.21 7.60
N LYS A 588 -32.31 6.69 6.61
CA LYS A 588 -32.66 5.87 5.43
C LYS A 588 -31.44 5.49 4.59
N MET A 589 -30.47 6.38 4.41
CA MET A 589 -29.23 6.07 3.67
C MET A 589 -28.32 5.10 4.45
N ALA A 590 -28.23 5.22 5.77
CA ALA A 590 -27.55 4.22 6.60
C ALA A 590 -28.19 2.83 6.45
N ARG A 591 -29.53 2.76 6.39
CA ARG A 591 -30.26 1.51 6.12
C ARG A 591 -29.96 0.97 4.72
N LEU A 592 -29.97 1.81 3.68
CA LEU A 592 -29.63 1.39 2.31
C LEU A 592 -28.22 0.78 2.24
N PHE A 593 -27.24 1.44 2.85
CA PHE A 593 -25.86 0.93 2.92
C PHE A 593 -25.77 -0.43 3.62
N LEU A 594 -26.41 -0.58 4.79
CA LEU A 594 -26.36 -1.85 5.53
C LEU A 594 -27.13 -2.97 4.83
N ILE A 595 -28.23 -2.66 4.15
CA ILE A 595 -28.98 -3.60 3.31
C ILE A 595 -28.09 -4.07 2.15
N TRP A 596 -27.39 -3.15 1.48
CA TRP A 596 -26.44 -3.48 0.42
C TRP A 596 -25.29 -4.35 0.94
N LEU A 597 -24.68 -3.97 2.07
CA LEU A 597 -23.58 -4.72 2.67
C LEU A 597 -24.00 -6.13 3.10
N GLU A 598 -25.22 -6.29 3.61
CA GLU A 598 -25.76 -7.60 3.97
C GLU A 598 -26.03 -8.48 2.74
N ARG A 599 -26.52 -7.90 1.63
CA ARG A 599 -26.63 -8.61 0.36
C ARG A 599 -25.26 -9.06 -0.16
N GLU A 600 -24.25 -8.20 -0.06
CA GLU A 600 -22.88 -8.56 -0.40
C GLU A 600 -22.35 -9.68 0.52
N ALA A 601 -22.65 -9.64 1.82
CA ALA A 601 -22.24 -10.68 2.75
C ALA A 601 -22.88 -12.04 2.40
N ILE A 602 -24.19 -12.05 2.13
CA ILE A 602 -24.95 -13.21 1.65
C ILE A 602 -24.35 -13.77 0.36
N LYS A 603 -24.14 -12.90 -0.62
CA LYS A 603 -23.61 -13.25 -1.95
C LYS A 603 -22.21 -13.87 -1.85
N ASN A 604 -21.35 -13.29 -1.00
CA ASN A 604 -19.97 -13.73 -0.79
C ASN A 604 -19.83 -14.83 0.29
N GLY A 605 -20.95 -15.32 0.85
CA GLY A 605 -21.05 -16.49 1.72
C GLY A 605 -20.23 -16.39 2.99
#